data_AF-A0A3L8ST98-F1
#
_entry.id   AF-A0A3L8ST98-F1
#
_cell.length_a   1.000
_cell.length_b   1.000
_cell.length_c   1.000
_cell.angle_alpha   90.00
_cell.angle_beta   90.00
_cell.angle_gamma   90.00
#
_symmetry.space_group_name_H-M   'P 1'
#
loop_
_entity.id
_entity.type
_entity.pdbx_description
1 polymer ?
#
loop_
_entity_poly.entity_id
_entity_poly.type
_entity_poly.pdbx_seq_one_letter_code
_entity_poly.pdbx_strand_id
1 'polypeptide(L)'
;MKEGKPVKQEKVMATSRTTMLPLNSQVYELLTYLMDWISDQHLSKIKTQEEREHSHKPRVTQSSKNPCTQEKCMKLLPIATEQLQWMPYVNPKLHVPVIKFIYWSIRQLDTDIQHTTMRSTMRRLGEDIFKGIVSKGNPHSSSEQSTESKSKSAAFFKSFCMPLRFLSTLIVLKTVKQVDYLAQAFESLRVDLKTDEGKALFLEYQCVPVVLSHLKVSSTSLLSSALDGLLQMTMESGKCG
;
A
#
# COMPACT_ATOMS: atom_id res chain seq x y z
N MET A 1 -2.14 -73.84 34.01
CA MET A 1 -3.20 -73.29 34.88
C MET A 1 -3.04 -71.78 34.91
N LYS A 2 -4.14 -71.03 34.69
CA LYS A 2 -4.34 -69.56 34.74
C LYS A 2 -3.88 -68.68 33.55
N GLU A 3 -4.77 -68.63 32.58
CA GLU A 3 -5.50 -67.46 32.01
C GLU A 3 -5.19 -66.02 32.48
N GLY A 4 -5.20 -65.08 31.51
CA GLY A 4 -5.33 -63.63 31.68
C GLY A 4 -5.30 -62.84 30.35
N LYS A 5 -6.48 -62.49 29.80
CA LYS A 5 -6.75 -61.50 28.71
C LYS A 5 -6.83 -60.06 29.31
N PRO A 6 -7.04 -58.95 28.55
CA PRO A 6 -6.58 -58.52 27.21
C PRO A 6 -6.07 -57.04 27.15
N VAL A 7 -5.46 -56.67 26.00
CA VAL A 7 -5.42 -55.35 25.29
C VAL A 7 -5.49 -54.02 26.08
N LYS A 8 -4.45 -53.19 25.92
CA LYS A 8 -4.55 -51.71 25.86
C LYS A 8 -3.58 -51.18 24.79
N GLN A 9 -4.06 -51.00 23.57
CA GLN A 9 -3.40 -50.12 22.59
C GLN A 9 -3.76 -48.68 22.96
N GLU A 10 -2.83 -47.98 23.60
CA GLU A 10 -2.97 -46.57 23.92
C GLU A 10 -2.62 -45.73 22.70
N LYS A 11 -3.68 -45.37 21.96
CA LYS A 11 -3.88 -44.12 21.22
C LYS A 11 -2.58 -43.41 20.81
N VAL A 12 -2.02 -43.80 19.66
CA VAL A 12 -1.11 -42.94 18.90
C VAL A 12 -1.87 -41.65 18.62
N MET A 13 -1.45 -40.61 19.32
CA MET A 13 -1.92 -39.25 19.20
C MET A 13 -1.81 -38.86 17.73
N ALA A 14 -2.97 -38.78 17.06
CA ALA A 14 -3.08 -38.16 15.76
C ALA A 14 -2.48 -36.76 15.92
N THR A 15 -1.27 -36.58 15.42
CA THR A 15 -0.67 -35.26 15.21
C THR A 15 -1.67 -34.47 14.41
N SER A 16 -2.40 -33.60 15.11
CA SER A 16 -3.24 -32.56 14.55
C SER A 16 -2.34 -31.76 13.64
N ARG A 17 -2.32 -32.12 12.35
CA ARG A 17 -1.73 -31.32 11.31
C ARG A 17 -2.47 -30.01 11.37
N THR A 18 -1.81 -29.00 11.92
CA THR A 18 -2.15 -27.61 11.66
C THR A 18 -2.11 -27.52 10.14
N THR A 19 -3.28 -27.39 9.52
CA THR A 19 -3.42 -27.22 8.08
C THR A 19 -2.81 -25.87 7.75
N MET A 20 -1.48 -25.81 7.69
CA MET A 20 -0.78 -24.81 6.90
C MET A 20 -1.30 -25.07 5.49
N LEU A 21 -2.22 -24.21 5.02
CA LEU A 21 -2.61 -24.20 3.62
C LEU A 21 -1.31 -24.23 2.82
N PRO A 22 -1.14 -25.16 1.88
CA PRO A 22 -0.04 -25.06 0.94
C PRO A 22 -0.31 -23.77 0.16
N LEU A 23 0.38 -22.68 0.54
CA LEU A 23 0.36 -21.44 -0.21
C LEU A 23 0.88 -21.82 -1.60
N ASN A 24 -0.02 -21.85 -2.58
CA ASN A 24 0.35 -22.10 -3.96
C ASN A 24 1.22 -20.92 -4.41
N SER A 25 2.54 -21.08 -4.31
CA SER A 25 3.52 -20.02 -4.58
C SER A 25 3.33 -19.42 -5.97
N GLN A 26 2.91 -20.25 -6.93
CA GLN A 26 2.61 -19.85 -8.30
C GLN A 26 1.41 -18.90 -8.39
N VAL A 27 0.39 -19.04 -7.53
CA VAL A 27 -0.76 -18.13 -7.50
C VAL A 27 -0.34 -16.74 -7.06
N TYR A 28 0.54 -16.64 -6.07
CA TYR A 28 1.06 -15.36 -5.62
C TYR A 28 2.01 -14.73 -6.62
N GLU A 29 2.84 -15.54 -7.28
CA GLU A 29 3.70 -15.07 -8.36
C GLU A 29 2.86 -14.53 -9.53
N LEU A 30 1.86 -15.28 -9.99
CA LEU A 30 0.90 -14.82 -11.00
C LEU A 30 0.20 -13.52 -10.58
N LEU A 31 -0.25 -13.43 -9.34
CA LEU A 31 -0.91 -12.23 -8.82
C LEU A 31 0.03 -11.03 -8.81
N THR A 32 1.29 -11.21 -8.41
CA THR A 32 2.34 -10.18 -8.51
C THR A 32 2.47 -9.68 -9.94
N TYR A 33 2.66 -10.58 -10.91
CA TYR A 33 2.80 -10.21 -12.32
C TYR A 33 1.58 -9.44 -12.84
N LEU A 34 0.36 -9.86 -12.47
CA LEU A 34 -0.87 -9.17 -12.86
C LEU A 34 -0.96 -7.78 -12.23
N MET A 35 -0.65 -7.64 -10.94
CA MET A 35 -0.69 -6.34 -10.25
C MET A 35 0.35 -5.37 -10.80
N ASP A 36 1.57 -5.84 -11.08
CA ASP A 36 2.63 -5.02 -11.66
C ASP A 36 2.25 -4.61 -13.09
N TRP A 37 1.77 -5.55 -13.91
CA TRP A 37 1.33 -5.24 -15.27
C TRP A 37 0.18 -4.22 -15.29
N ILE A 38 -0.84 -4.39 -14.45
CA ILE A 38 -1.97 -3.44 -14.38
C ILE A 38 -1.48 -2.07 -13.88
N SER A 39 -0.62 -2.04 -12.86
CA SER A 39 -0.05 -0.80 -12.34
C SER A 39 0.74 -0.06 -13.41
N ASP A 40 1.66 -0.75 -14.09
CA ASP A 40 2.63 -0.14 -15.00
C ASP A 40 2.04 0.19 -16.36
N GLN A 41 1.10 -0.61 -16.84
CA GLN A 41 0.56 -0.44 -18.20
C GLN A 41 -0.79 0.25 -18.26
N HIS A 42 -1.57 0.23 -17.18
CA HIS A 42 -2.92 0.78 -17.19
C HIS A 42 -3.11 1.92 -16.20
N LEU A 43 -2.64 1.78 -14.96
CA LEU A 43 -2.93 2.76 -13.91
C LEU A 43 -1.90 3.91 -13.82
N SER A 44 -0.64 3.69 -14.19
CA SER A 44 0.41 4.72 -14.18
C SER A 44 0.26 5.78 -15.28
N LYS A 45 -0.47 5.46 -16.36
CA LYS A 45 -0.70 6.32 -17.53
C LYS A 45 -1.76 7.38 -17.26
N ILE A 46 -1.57 8.15 -16.19
CA ILE A 46 -2.41 9.29 -15.84
C ILE A 46 -2.10 10.40 -16.85
N LYS A 47 -3.09 10.81 -17.64
CA LYS A 47 -2.94 11.96 -18.55
C LYS A 47 -2.79 13.23 -17.70
N THR A 48 -1.58 13.75 -17.59
CA THR A 48 -1.32 15.07 -17.00
C THR A 48 -2.00 16.11 -17.89
N GLN A 49 -2.87 16.93 -17.31
CA GLN A 49 -3.68 17.91 -18.03
C GLN A 49 -2.86 19.08 -18.64
N GLU A 50 -1.53 19.09 -18.45
CA GLU A 50 -0.64 20.21 -18.80
C GLU A 50 -0.19 20.24 -20.27
N GLU A 51 -0.36 19.18 -21.07
CA GLU A 51 -0.01 19.21 -22.51
C GLU A 51 -1.03 19.94 -23.41
N ARG A 52 -2.14 20.46 -22.85
CA ARG A 52 -3.26 20.96 -23.66
C ARG A 52 -3.14 22.42 -24.12
N GLU A 53 -2.21 23.21 -23.60
CA GLU A 53 -2.18 24.65 -23.89
C GLU A 53 -1.33 25.06 -25.11
N HIS A 54 -0.47 24.18 -25.65
CA HIS A 54 0.42 24.57 -26.76
C HIS A 54 0.42 23.57 -27.90
N SER A 55 -0.73 23.37 -28.57
CA SER A 55 -0.77 22.81 -29.93
C SER A 55 -2.12 23.06 -30.58
N HIS A 56 -2.20 24.08 -31.43
CA HIS A 56 -3.29 24.21 -32.39
C HIS A 56 -3.23 23.06 -33.40
N LYS A 57 -3.94 21.95 -33.14
CA LYS A 57 -4.40 20.98 -34.15
C LYS A 57 -5.57 20.16 -33.61
N PRO A 58 -6.72 20.08 -34.32
CA PRO A 58 -7.82 19.22 -33.91
C PRO A 58 -7.52 17.80 -34.35
N ARG A 59 -6.80 17.03 -33.53
CA ARG A 59 -6.73 15.57 -33.72
C ARG A 59 -7.90 14.93 -32.99
N VAL A 60 -8.88 14.57 -33.79
CA VAL A 60 -10.05 13.76 -33.43
C VAL A 60 -9.60 12.44 -32.78
N THR A 61 -10.39 12.03 -31.78
CA THR A 61 -10.40 10.77 -31.02
C THR A 61 -9.20 10.40 -30.14
N GLN A 62 -9.19 10.92 -28.91
CA GLN A 62 -9.23 10.11 -27.66
C GLN A 62 -9.40 11.02 -26.42
N SER A 63 -10.50 11.78 -26.43
CA SER A 63 -11.06 12.39 -25.23
C SER A 63 -11.92 11.36 -24.51
N SER A 64 -11.29 10.56 -23.66
CA SER A 64 -11.95 10.07 -22.47
C SER A 64 -10.89 10.06 -21.35
N LYS A 65 -11.09 10.87 -20.32
CA LYS A 65 -10.91 10.33 -18.96
C LYS A 65 -11.65 9.00 -19.00
N ASN A 66 -11.01 7.88 -18.69
CA ASN A 66 -11.64 6.57 -18.90
C ASN A 66 -12.60 6.34 -17.72
N PRO A 67 -13.90 6.73 -17.75
CA PRO A 67 -14.79 6.58 -16.60
C PRO A 67 -14.84 5.12 -16.14
N CYS A 68 -14.63 4.19 -17.08
CA CYS A 68 -14.49 2.77 -16.83
C CYS A 68 -13.33 2.42 -15.87
N THR A 69 -12.15 3.07 -16.00
CA THR A 69 -11.01 2.81 -15.10
C THR A 69 -11.27 3.35 -13.70
N GLN A 70 -11.82 4.56 -13.61
CA GLN A 70 -12.19 5.18 -12.35
C GLN A 70 -13.24 4.36 -11.60
N GLU A 71 -14.29 3.92 -12.29
CA GLU A 71 -15.33 3.05 -11.73
C GLU A 71 -14.76 1.72 -11.21
N LYS A 72 -13.85 1.10 -11.97
CA LYS A 72 -13.14 -0.10 -11.52
C LYS A 72 -12.32 0.17 -10.25
N CYS A 73 -11.56 1.27 -10.20
CA CYS A 73 -10.80 1.66 -9.01
C CYS A 73 -11.71 1.89 -7.80
N MET A 74 -12.88 2.51 -7.99
CA MET A 74 -13.85 2.72 -6.92
C MET A 74 -14.38 1.41 -6.33
N LYS A 75 -14.60 0.39 -7.18
CA LYS A 75 -15.02 -0.95 -6.74
C LYS A 75 -13.88 -1.76 -6.12
N LEU A 76 -12.66 -1.57 -6.59
CA LEU A 76 -11.48 -2.32 -6.15
C LEU A 76 -10.93 -1.87 -4.80
N LEU A 77 -10.90 -0.57 -4.51
CA LEU A 77 -10.29 -0.05 -3.29
C LEU A 77 -10.93 -0.56 -1.98
N PRO A 78 -12.27 -0.70 -1.85
CA PRO A 78 -12.86 -1.33 -0.68
C PRO A 78 -12.38 -2.78 -0.49
N ILE A 79 -12.35 -3.55 -1.58
CA ILE A 79 -11.85 -4.93 -1.59
C ILE A 79 -10.37 -4.97 -1.18
N ALA A 80 -9.55 -4.09 -1.75
CA ALA A 80 -8.13 -3.99 -1.40
C ALA A 80 -7.91 -3.62 0.08
N THR A 81 -8.80 -2.79 0.64
CA THR A 81 -8.77 -2.44 2.07
C THR A 81 -9.04 -3.67 2.94
N GLU A 82 -10.01 -4.50 2.57
CA GLU A 82 -10.28 -5.77 3.26
C GLU A 82 -9.12 -6.76 3.11
N GLN A 83 -8.52 -6.85 1.91
CA GLN A 83 -7.37 -7.72 1.67
C GLN A 83 -6.13 -7.27 2.45
N LEU A 84 -5.98 -5.97 2.72
CA LEU A 84 -4.86 -5.45 3.50
C LEU A 84 -4.80 -6.08 4.90
N GLN A 85 -5.96 -6.42 5.50
CA GLN A 85 -6.04 -7.08 6.81
C GLN A 85 -5.38 -8.47 6.84
N TRP A 86 -5.24 -9.11 5.69
CA TRP A 86 -4.64 -10.44 5.56
C TRP A 86 -3.14 -10.41 5.26
N MET A 87 -2.57 -9.23 5.01
CA MET A 87 -1.16 -9.08 4.65
C MET A 87 -0.14 -9.62 5.65
N PRO A 88 -0.39 -9.67 6.98
CA PRO A 88 0.50 -10.33 7.92
C PRO A 88 0.64 -11.86 7.70
N TYR A 89 -0.26 -12.46 6.91
CA TYR A 89 -0.31 -13.91 6.68
C TYR A 89 0.12 -14.33 5.27
N VAL A 90 0.25 -13.39 4.34
CA VAL A 90 0.65 -13.67 2.95
C VAL A 90 2.14 -13.46 2.75
N ASN A 91 2.65 -13.93 1.61
CA ASN A 91 4.06 -13.76 1.24
C ASN A 91 4.46 -12.27 1.20
N PRO A 92 5.51 -11.84 1.94
CA PRO A 92 6.00 -10.46 1.93
C PRO A 92 6.34 -9.91 0.54
N LYS A 93 6.68 -10.78 -0.42
CA LYS A 93 6.94 -10.39 -1.82
C LYS A 93 5.74 -9.71 -2.49
N LEU A 94 4.53 -9.92 -1.97
CA LEU A 94 3.30 -9.28 -2.48
C LEU A 94 3.09 -7.87 -1.94
N HIS A 95 3.80 -7.47 -0.89
CA HIS A 95 3.53 -6.21 -0.20
C HIS A 95 3.76 -5.02 -1.14
N VAL A 96 4.87 -4.99 -1.88
CA VAL A 96 5.14 -3.91 -2.83
C VAL A 96 4.12 -3.89 -3.98
N PRO A 97 3.85 -4.99 -4.72
CA PRO A 97 2.85 -5.00 -5.79
C PRO A 97 1.45 -4.58 -5.34
N VAL A 98 0.97 -5.06 -4.16
CA VAL A 98 -0.34 -4.67 -3.60
C VAL A 98 -0.38 -3.18 -3.29
N ILE A 99 0.63 -2.67 -2.59
CA ILE A 99 0.69 -1.25 -2.19
C ILE A 99 0.86 -0.34 -3.43
N LYS A 100 1.65 -0.75 -4.43
CA LYS A 100 1.80 -0.05 -5.72
C LYS A 100 0.46 0.03 -6.47
N PHE A 101 -0.25 -1.10 -6.55
CA PHE A 101 -1.56 -1.15 -7.17
C PHE A 101 -2.59 -0.25 -6.47
N ILE A 102 -2.59 -0.25 -5.13
CA ILE A 102 -3.46 0.61 -4.31
C ILE A 102 -3.14 2.09 -4.58
N TYR A 103 -1.86 2.46 -4.56
CA TYR A 103 -1.43 3.83 -4.82
C TYR A 103 -1.93 4.33 -6.18
N TRP A 104 -1.67 3.57 -7.24
CA TRP A 104 -2.11 3.97 -8.57
C TRP A 104 -3.64 3.98 -8.71
N SER A 105 -4.35 3.07 -8.04
CA SER A 105 -5.82 3.08 -8.00
C SER A 105 -6.36 4.35 -7.34
N ILE A 106 -5.75 4.81 -6.24
CA ILE A 106 -6.09 6.09 -5.59
C ILE A 106 -5.82 7.27 -6.53
N ARG A 107 -4.69 7.25 -7.25
CA ARG A 107 -4.32 8.32 -8.17
C ARG A 107 -5.28 8.47 -9.36
N GLN A 108 -6.02 7.43 -9.71
CA GLN A 108 -7.07 7.51 -10.74
C GLN A 108 -8.35 8.24 -10.28
N LEU A 109 -8.50 8.51 -8.98
CA LEU A 109 -9.66 9.19 -8.39
C LEU A 109 -9.47 10.72 -8.27
N ASP A 110 -8.37 11.29 -8.75
CA ASP A 110 -7.99 12.69 -8.51
C ASP A 110 -8.79 13.75 -9.30
N THR A 111 -9.95 13.37 -9.86
CA THR A 111 -10.83 14.32 -10.56
C THR A 111 -11.83 14.91 -9.56
N ASP A 112 -11.84 16.24 -9.45
CA ASP A 112 -12.54 17.10 -8.46
C ASP A 112 -14.08 16.96 -8.39
N ILE A 113 -14.66 15.92 -8.98
CA ILE A 113 -16.10 15.72 -9.07
C ILE A 113 -16.46 14.39 -8.37
N GLN A 114 -16.84 14.54 -7.10
CA GLN A 114 -17.72 13.64 -6.33
C GLN A 114 -17.17 12.24 -5.97
N HIS A 115 -16.25 12.19 -5.00
CA HIS A 115 -15.95 10.96 -4.26
C HIS A 115 -16.22 11.07 -2.76
N THR A 116 -17.25 11.84 -2.38
CA THR A 116 -17.79 11.83 -1.02
C THR A 116 -18.06 10.40 -0.53
N THR A 117 -18.56 9.53 -1.42
CA THR A 117 -18.84 8.10 -1.18
C THR A 117 -17.60 7.30 -0.74
N MET A 118 -16.39 7.65 -1.19
CA MET A 118 -15.17 6.89 -0.89
C MET A 118 -14.33 7.47 0.24
N ARG A 119 -14.71 8.62 0.80
CA ARG A 119 -13.91 9.33 1.81
C ARG A 119 -13.57 8.45 3.01
N SER A 120 -14.54 7.68 3.51
CA SER A 120 -14.34 6.78 4.66
C SER A 120 -13.41 5.63 4.32
N THR A 121 -13.56 5.01 3.14
CA THR A 121 -12.69 3.93 2.65
C THR A 121 -11.26 4.40 2.47
N MET A 122 -11.05 5.53 1.78
CA MET A 122 -9.71 6.10 1.58
C MET A 122 -9.07 6.43 2.92
N ARG A 123 -9.80 7.09 3.83
CA ARG A 123 -9.29 7.41 5.16
C ARG A 123 -8.87 6.15 5.92
N ARG A 124 -9.73 5.13 5.97
CA ARG A 124 -9.44 3.85 6.66
C ARG A 124 -8.20 3.18 6.09
N LEU A 125 -8.14 3.07 4.76
CA LEU A 125 -7.00 2.52 4.04
C LEU A 125 -5.69 3.24 4.39
N GLY A 126 -5.71 4.58 4.41
CA GLY A 126 -4.56 5.39 4.81
C GLY A 126 -4.15 5.17 6.26
N GLU A 127 -5.11 5.06 7.18
CA GLU A 127 -4.84 4.79 8.59
C GLU A 127 -4.26 3.39 8.80
N ASP A 128 -4.78 2.39 8.11
CA ASP A 128 -4.31 1.00 8.15
C ASP A 128 -2.87 0.88 7.61
N ILE A 129 -2.56 1.57 6.51
CA ILE A 129 -1.19 1.61 5.94
C ILE A 129 -0.22 2.33 6.89
N PHE A 130 -0.65 3.43 7.50
CA PHE A 130 0.17 4.23 8.41
C PHE A 130 0.49 3.48 9.71
N LYS A 131 -0.53 2.90 10.35
CA LYS A 131 -0.40 2.18 11.63
C LYS A 131 0.21 0.79 11.45
N GLY A 132 0.03 0.18 10.28
CA GLY A 132 0.30 -1.23 10.05
C GLY A 132 -0.86 -2.10 10.51
N ILE A 133 -0.91 -3.33 9.98
CA ILE A 133 -1.95 -4.31 10.29
C ILE A 133 -1.41 -5.30 11.31
N VAL A 134 -2.06 -5.41 12.46
CA VAL A 134 -1.73 -6.39 13.49
C VAL A 134 -2.79 -7.49 13.49
N SER A 135 -2.33 -8.74 13.40
CA SER A 135 -3.14 -9.93 13.65
C SER A 135 -3.67 -9.90 15.08
N LYS A 136 -4.96 -9.62 15.27
CA LYS A 136 -5.64 -9.97 16.52
C LYS A 136 -5.71 -11.50 16.55
N GLY A 137 -5.08 -12.10 17.57
CA GLY A 137 -5.19 -13.54 17.80
C GLY A 137 -6.65 -13.99 17.79
N ASN A 138 -6.89 -15.19 17.28
CA ASN A 138 -8.22 -15.79 17.19
C ASN A 138 -8.95 -15.69 18.56
N PRO A 139 -10.13 -15.06 18.67
CA PRO A 139 -10.88 -15.00 19.92
C PRO A 139 -11.46 -16.37 20.35
N HIS A 140 -11.31 -17.43 19.55
CA HIS A 140 -11.78 -18.78 19.86
C HIS A 140 -10.72 -19.76 20.42
N SER A 141 -9.49 -19.32 20.73
CA SER A 141 -8.56 -20.18 21.48
C SER A 141 -8.77 -20.00 22.98
N SER A 142 -9.66 -20.81 23.55
CA SER A 142 -9.72 -21.02 25.00
C SER A 142 -8.39 -21.57 25.49
N SER A 143 -7.81 -20.87 26.46
CA SER A 143 -6.77 -21.26 27.43
C SER A 143 -6.19 -22.68 27.26
N GLU A 144 -4.92 -22.76 26.86
CA GLU A 144 -3.79 -23.28 27.64
C GLU A 144 -2.52 -23.35 26.76
N GLN A 145 -1.37 -23.04 27.35
CA GLN A 145 -0.01 -22.94 26.76
C GLN A 145 0.31 -21.68 25.94
N SER A 146 0.58 -20.58 26.66
CA SER A 146 1.36 -19.45 26.15
C SER A 146 2.85 -19.82 26.04
N THR A 147 3.28 -20.24 24.85
CA THR A 147 4.61 -19.84 24.35
C THR A 147 4.36 -18.75 23.32
N GLU A 148 4.66 -17.52 23.72
CA GLU A 148 4.73 -16.29 22.95
C GLU A 148 4.30 -16.39 21.47
N SER A 149 2.98 -16.40 21.21
CA SER A 149 2.46 -16.29 19.85
C SER A 149 2.64 -14.84 19.40
N LYS A 150 3.85 -14.54 18.91
CA LYS A 150 4.22 -13.23 18.36
C LYS A 150 3.13 -12.79 17.39
N SER A 151 2.37 -11.75 17.74
CA SER A 151 1.30 -11.24 16.90
C SER A 151 1.88 -10.89 15.53
N LYS A 152 1.42 -11.58 14.48
CA LYS A 152 1.91 -11.31 13.12
C LYS A 152 1.48 -9.90 12.74
N SER A 153 2.43 -9.07 12.30
CA SER A 153 2.16 -7.69 11.91
C SER A 153 2.75 -7.41 10.54
N ALA A 154 2.04 -6.65 9.73
CA ALA A 154 2.52 -6.10 8.48
C ALA A 154 2.70 -4.58 8.65
N ALA A 155 3.96 -4.13 8.63
CA ALA A 155 4.31 -2.72 8.67
C ALA A 155 4.63 -2.23 7.25
N PHE A 156 3.89 -1.23 6.78
CA PHE A 156 4.06 -0.65 5.45
C PHE A 156 4.79 0.69 5.52
N PHE A 157 4.19 1.66 6.21
CA PHE A 157 4.76 3.00 6.40
C PHE A 157 6.10 3.00 7.14
N LYS A 158 6.28 2.10 8.12
CA LYS A 158 7.53 1.96 8.88
C LYS A 158 8.43 0.84 8.35
N SER A 159 8.23 0.41 7.10
CA SER A 159 9.02 -0.68 6.52
C SER A 159 10.47 -0.25 6.28
N PHE A 160 11.41 -1.18 6.46
CA PHE A 160 12.80 -1.01 6.02
C PHE A 160 12.98 -1.16 4.50
N CYS A 161 11.97 -1.68 3.79
CA CYS A 161 11.96 -1.72 2.34
C CYS A 161 11.58 -0.33 1.80
N MET A 162 12.54 0.38 1.20
CA MET A 162 12.35 1.75 0.71
C MET A 162 11.18 1.87 -0.28
N PRO A 163 11.06 1.06 -1.35
CA PRO A 163 9.90 1.15 -2.25
C PRO A 163 8.54 0.99 -1.55
N LEU A 164 8.46 0.07 -0.58
CA LEU A 164 7.23 -0.16 0.19
C LEU A 164 6.89 1.03 1.08
N ARG A 165 7.88 1.54 1.82
CA ARG A 165 7.73 2.72 2.68
C ARG A 165 7.38 3.96 1.86
N PHE A 166 8.04 4.17 0.73
CA PHE A 166 7.84 5.32 -0.14
C PHE A 166 6.41 5.36 -0.69
N LEU A 167 5.93 4.27 -1.28
CA LEU A 167 4.54 4.17 -1.75
C LEU A 167 3.53 4.34 -0.61
N SER A 168 3.80 3.76 0.57
CA SER A 168 2.95 3.91 1.75
C SER A 168 2.84 5.37 2.18
N THR A 169 3.96 6.11 2.18
CA THR A 169 4.00 7.54 2.42
C THR A 169 3.12 8.31 1.45
N LEU A 170 3.20 8.02 0.14
CA LEU A 170 2.37 8.68 -0.86
C LEU A 170 0.86 8.39 -0.68
N ILE A 171 0.51 7.15 -0.31
CA ILE A 171 -0.88 6.80 -0.01
C ILE A 171 -1.37 7.63 1.19
N VAL A 172 -0.62 7.69 2.28
CA VAL A 172 -0.97 8.50 3.46
C VAL A 172 -1.19 9.97 3.09
N LEU A 173 -0.28 10.56 2.30
CA LEU A 173 -0.42 11.93 1.81
C LEU A 173 -1.69 12.12 0.95
N LYS A 174 -2.11 11.12 0.17
CA LYS A 174 -3.33 11.21 -0.65
C LYS A 174 -4.61 10.97 0.13
N THR A 175 -4.59 10.16 1.19
CA THR A 175 -5.82 9.65 1.81
C THR A 175 -6.13 10.23 3.18
N VAL A 176 -5.12 10.65 3.95
CA VAL A 176 -5.29 11.13 5.32
C VAL A 176 -5.31 12.66 5.38
N LYS A 177 -6.05 13.22 6.33
CA LYS A 177 -6.11 14.67 6.59
C LYS A 177 -5.62 15.08 7.99
N GLN A 178 -5.32 14.11 8.84
CA GLN A 178 -4.78 14.37 10.19
C GLN A 178 -3.38 14.95 10.08
N VAL A 179 -3.13 16.10 10.73
CA VAL A 179 -1.88 16.86 10.61
C VAL A 179 -0.68 16.04 11.07
N ASP A 180 -0.80 15.27 12.16
CA ASP A 180 0.32 14.46 12.69
C ASP A 180 0.76 13.35 11.73
N TYR A 181 -0.18 12.80 10.96
CA TYR A 181 0.12 11.74 9.99
C TYR A 181 0.75 12.34 8.74
N LEU A 182 0.25 13.51 8.30
CA LEU A 182 0.82 14.25 7.19
C LEU A 182 2.25 14.73 7.51
N ALA A 183 2.49 15.26 8.70
CA ALA A 183 3.81 15.68 9.14
C ALA A 183 4.81 14.51 9.14
N GLN A 184 4.42 13.35 9.68
CA GLN A 184 5.25 12.15 9.64
C GLN A 184 5.47 11.62 8.21
N ALA A 185 4.46 11.70 7.35
CA ALA A 185 4.59 11.31 5.95
C ALA A 185 5.56 12.22 5.19
N PHE A 186 5.48 13.54 5.39
CA PHE A 186 6.45 14.47 4.81
C PHE A 186 7.86 14.28 5.36
N GLU A 187 8.01 14.00 6.66
CA GLU A 187 9.31 13.64 7.24
C GLU A 187 9.89 12.39 6.58
N SER A 188 9.09 11.32 6.46
CA SER A 188 9.54 10.08 5.79
C SER A 188 9.94 10.34 4.35
N LEU A 189 9.15 11.12 3.61
CA LEU A 189 9.46 11.50 2.23
C LEU A 189 10.78 12.27 2.17
N ARG A 190 10.98 13.28 3.03
CA ARG A 190 12.22 14.07 3.06
C ARG A 190 13.44 13.20 3.32
N VAL A 191 13.34 12.25 4.24
CA VAL A 191 14.42 11.29 4.52
C VAL A 191 14.73 10.44 3.28
N ASP A 192 13.70 9.90 2.62
CA ASP A 192 13.88 9.06 1.43
C ASP A 192 14.50 9.84 0.26
N LEU A 193 14.12 11.11 0.07
CA LEU A 193 14.62 11.95 -1.02
C LEU A 193 16.09 12.37 -0.88
N LYS A 194 16.76 12.04 0.24
CA LYS A 194 18.21 12.22 0.38
C LYS A 194 19.03 11.24 -0.47
N THR A 195 18.41 10.16 -0.95
CA THR A 195 19.09 9.14 -1.77
C THR A 195 18.66 9.23 -3.24
N ASP A 196 19.54 8.77 -4.14
CA ASP A 196 19.21 8.69 -5.57
C ASP A 196 18.06 7.71 -5.85
N GLU A 197 17.97 6.62 -5.10
CA GLU A 197 16.85 5.67 -5.19
C GLU A 197 15.53 6.36 -4.84
N GLY A 198 15.47 7.13 -3.76
CA GLY A 198 14.26 7.86 -3.38
C GLY A 198 13.86 8.91 -4.41
N LYS A 199 14.84 9.61 -5.02
CA LYS A 199 14.59 10.54 -6.13
C LYS A 199 14.07 9.83 -7.38
N ALA A 200 14.61 8.64 -7.70
CA ALA A 200 14.11 7.83 -8.80
C ALA A 200 12.64 7.41 -8.56
N LEU A 201 12.32 6.94 -7.34
CA LEU A 201 10.94 6.60 -6.96
C LEU A 201 10.01 7.82 -6.99
N PHE A 202 10.50 9.02 -6.64
CA PHE A 202 9.73 10.25 -6.73
C PHE A 202 9.26 10.54 -8.16
N LEU A 203 10.14 10.30 -9.14
CA LEU A 203 9.84 10.45 -10.56
C LEU A 203 8.94 9.32 -11.06
N GLU A 204 9.28 8.06 -10.74
CA GLU A 204 8.53 6.86 -11.13
C GLU A 204 7.06 6.96 -10.70
N TYR A 205 6.82 7.38 -9.45
CA TYR A 205 5.48 7.49 -8.90
C TYR A 205 4.83 8.85 -9.10
N GLN A 206 5.42 9.72 -9.93
CA GLN A 206 4.87 11.03 -10.29
C GLN A 206 4.47 11.83 -9.05
N CYS A 207 5.36 12.03 -8.09
CA CYS A 207 5.01 12.57 -6.77
C CYS A 207 4.64 14.06 -6.76
N VAL A 208 5.04 14.83 -7.78
CA VAL A 208 4.83 16.28 -7.83
C VAL A 208 3.36 16.68 -7.57
N PRO A 209 2.33 16.15 -8.28
CA PRO A 209 0.95 16.52 -8.02
C PRO A 209 0.46 16.14 -6.60
N VAL A 210 1.02 15.09 -6.01
CA VAL A 210 0.71 14.68 -4.62
C VAL A 210 1.18 15.74 -3.66
N VAL A 211 2.43 16.18 -3.78
CA VAL A 211 3.03 17.21 -2.91
C VAL A 211 2.36 18.56 -3.14
N LEU A 212 2.15 18.97 -4.40
CA LEU A 212 1.48 20.24 -4.74
C LEU A 212 0.05 20.32 -4.19
N SER A 213 -0.66 19.20 -4.05
CA SER A 213 -2.01 19.18 -3.46
C SER A 213 -2.06 19.66 -2.00
N HIS A 214 -0.92 19.64 -1.31
CA HIS A 214 -0.79 20.14 0.07
C HIS A 214 -0.26 21.58 0.15
N LEU A 215 0.29 22.15 -0.93
CA LEU A 215 0.67 23.57 -0.97
C LEU A 215 -0.54 24.50 -1.00
N LYS A 216 -1.69 24.02 -1.50
CA LYS A 216 -2.96 24.76 -1.51
C LYS A 216 -3.63 24.85 -0.13
N VAL A 217 -3.05 24.22 0.89
CA VAL A 217 -3.62 24.13 2.24
C VAL A 217 -3.06 25.25 3.11
N SER A 218 -3.93 25.99 3.80
CA SER A 218 -3.62 27.19 4.61
C SER A 218 -2.72 26.97 5.83
N SER A 219 -2.10 25.79 5.99
CA SER A 219 -1.21 25.48 7.12
C SER A 219 0.25 25.70 6.73
N THR A 220 0.87 26.74 7.30
CA THR A 220 2.27 27.14 7.04
C THR A 220 3.28 26.01 7.26
N SER A 221 3.04 25.11 8.21
CA SER A 221 3.93 23.97 8.52
C SER A 221 3.88 22.83 7.50
N LEU A 222 2.71 22.53 6.93
CA LEU A 222 2.61 21.55 5.84
C LEU A 222 3.13 22.14 4.53
N LEU A 223 2.93 23.44 4.32
CA LEU A 223 3.50 24.18 3.19
C LEU A 223 5.03 24.11 3.18
N SER A 224 5.68 24.42 4.32
CA SER A 224 7.13 24.33 4.43
C SER A 224 7.62 22.89 4.18
N SER A 225 6.95 21.91 4.79
CA SER A 225 7.31 20.48 4.62
C SER A 225 7.21 20.01 3.16
N ALA A 226 6.20 20.49 2.41
CA ALA A 226 6.04 20.18 1.00
C ALA A 226 7.09 20.87 0.11
N LEU A 227 7.42 22.12 0.40
CA LEU A 227 8.51 22.85 -0.28
C LEU A 227 9.86 22.18 -0.02
N ASP A 228 10.15 21.77 1.21
CA ASP A 228 11.39 21.06 1.55
C ASP A 228 11.54 19.77 0.75
N GLY A 229 10.44 19.02 0.55
CA GLY A 229 10.44 17.82 -0.29
C GLY A 229 10.79 18.12 -1.76
N LEU A 230 10.25 19.20 -2.32
CA LEU A 230 10.56 19.63 -3.68
C LEU A 230 12.00 20.15 -3.81
N LEU A 231 12.49 20.90 -2.81
CA LEU A 231 13.86 21.37 -2.76
C LEU A 231 14.85 20.20 -2.65
N GLN A 232 14.53 19.16 -1.89
CA GLN A 232 15.41 17.99 -1.76
C GLN A 232 15.65 17.27 -3.11
N MET A 233 14.72 17.38 -4.07
CA MET A 233 14.90 16.86 -5.44
C MET A 233 15.93 17.66 -6.26
N THR A 234 16.20 18.93 -5.92
CA THR A 234 17.16 19.77 -6.65
C THR A 234 18.58 19.70 -6.09
N MET A 235 18.73 19.16 -4.87
CA MET A 235 20.03 18.98 -4.23
C MET A 235 20.77 17.77 -4.82
N GLU A 236 22.10 17.80 -4.87
CA GLU A 236 22.90 16.62 -5.22
C GLU A 236 22.83 15.59 -4.08
N SER A 237 22.70 14.31 -4.42
CA SER A 237 22.83 13.24 -3.43
C SER A 237 24.30 13.10 -3.07
N GLY A 238 24.62 13.09 -1.77
CA GLY A 238 26.00 12.93 -1.33
C GLY A 238 26.57 11.62 -1.85
N LYS A 239 27.65 11.69 -2.62
CA LYS A 239 28.41 10.49 -3.00
C LYS A 239 29.06 9.94 -1.73
N CYS A 240 28.69 8.73 -1.32
CA CYS A 240 29.55 7.96 -0.41
C CYS A 240 30.86 7.70 -1.16
N GLY A 241 31.92 8.39 -0.75
CA GLY A 241 33.30 8.06 -1.13
C GLY A 241 33.80 6.82 -0.40
#